data_AF-A0AAV4EFU7-F1
#
_entry.id   AF-A0AAV4EFU7-F1
#
_cell.length_a   1.000
_cell.length_b   1.000
_cell.length_c   1.000
_cell.angle_alpha   90.00
_cell.angle_beta   90.00
_cell.angle_gamma   90.00
#
_symmetry.space_group_name_H-M   'P 1'
#
loop_
_entity.id
_entity.type
_entity.pdbx_description
1 polymer ?
#
loop_
_entity_poly.entity_id
_entity_poly.type
_entity_poly.pdbx_seq_one_letter_code
_entity_poly.pdbx_strand_id
1 'polypeptide(L)'
;MGKIRVKLRKQKKTKPNIRLNLDLLTSDTELCQKYNLKVKNKFEAFEEIEEVEELWQQLKISITEAAEEEIPTKERKTKQKWMTEDILNLVDKRRKAKGEQEEYESIHREVRRKCQEAKEAWLNEKCREIDKFQRQAPNTMYRNVEELMGKKKASSAGCLKAKN
;
A
#
# COMPACT_ATOMS: atom_id res chain seq x y z
N MET A 1 -32.01 -30.86 -16.19
CA MET A 1 -31.16 -29.67 -15.98
C MET A 1 -29.72 -30.05 -16.32
N GLY A 2 -29.18 -29.56 -17.44
CA GLY A 2 -27.83 -29.93 -17.91
C GLY A 2 -26.73 -29.23 -17.10
N LYS A 3 -25.81 -29.99 -16.50
CA LYS A 3 -24.61 -29.46 -15.84
C LYS A 3 -23.50 -29.29 -16.89
N ILE A 4 -23.20 -28.05 -17.25
CA ILE A 4 -22.06 -27.72 -18.12
C ILE A 4 -20.78 -27.79 -17.28
N ARG A 5 -19.79 -28.56 -17.75
CA ARG A 5 -18.48 -28.71 -17.10
C ARG A 5 -17.45 -27.88 -17.84
N VAL A 6 -17.15 -26.69 -17.34
CA VAL A 6 -16.15 -25.78 -17.95
C VAL A 6 -14.76 -26.06 -17.36
N LYS A 7 -13.77 -26.30 -18.21
CA LYS A 7 -12.35 -26.33 -17.81
C LYS A 7 -11.80 -24.90 -17.89
N LEU A 8 -11.50 -24.29 -16.74
CA LEU A 8 -10.86 -22.97 -16.68
C LEU A 8 -9.34 -23.10 -16.69
N ARG A 9 -8.67 -22.21 -17.43
CA ARG A 9 -7.20 -22.11 -17.43
C ARG A 9 -6.73 -21.58 -16.08
N LYS A 10 -5.83 -22.30 -15.40
CA LYS A 10 -5.17 -21.82 -14.17
C LYS A 10 -4.32 -20.60 -14.49
N GLN A 11 -4.66 -19.44 -13.92
CA GLN A 11 -3.85 -18.24 -14.09
C GLN A 11 -2.56 -18.36 -13.27
N LYS A 12 -1.43 -17.93 -13.86
CA LYS A 12 -0.15 -17.84 -13.16
C LYS A 12 -0.26 -16.72 -12.12
N LYS A 13 0.11 -17.00 -10.87
CA LYS A 13 0.18 -15.97 -9.81
C LYS A 13 1.30 -14.99 -10.18
N THR A 14 1.00 -13.70 -10.23
CA THR A 14 2.01 -12.66 -10.42
C THR A 14 2.84 -12.51 -9.14
N LYS A 15 4.14 -12.26 -9.29
CA LYS A 15 5.00 -11.93 -8.14
C LYS A 15 4.52 -10.61 -7.52
N PRO A 16 4.52 -10.46 -6.19
CA PRO A 16 4.18 -9.19 -5.55
C PRO A 16 5.18 -8.12 -6.02
N ASN A 17 4.67 -6.95 -6.41
CA ASN A 17 5.51 -5.81 -6.78
C ASN A 17 6.05 -5.18 -5.49
N ILE A 18 7.30 -5.49 -5.17
CA ILE A 18 8.05 -4.87 -4.07
C ILE A 18 8.56 -3.53 -4.59
N ARG A 19 8.20 -2.43 -3.94
CA ARG A 19 8.68 -1.10 -4.27
C ARG A 19 9.75 -0.71 -3.28
N LEU A 20 10.94 -0.37 -3.73
CA LEU A 20 12.01 0.15 -2.88
C LEU A 20 11.72 1.60 -2.50
N ASN A 21 12.16 2.01 -1.31
CA ASN A 21 11.99 3.38 -0.83
C ASN A 21 13.14 4.28 -1.30
N LEU A 22 13.14 4.62 -2.59
CA LEU A 22 14.19 5.46 -3.20
C LEU A 22 14.30 6.86 -2.58
N ASP A 23 13.23 7.35 -1.94
CA ASP A 23 13.21 8.64 -1.25
C ASP A 23 14.30 8.71 -0.14
N LEU A 24 14.70 7.55 0.40
CA LEU A 24 15.75 7.45 1.42
C LEU A 24 17.15 7.66 0.85
N LEU A 25 17.40 7.38 -0.42
CA LEU A 25 18.72 7.66 -1.03
C LEU A 25 19.01 9.17 -1.10
N THR A 26 17.97 9.98 -1.17
CA THR A 26 18.09 11.46 -1.16
C THR A 26 18.12 12.01 0.26
N SER A 27 17.44 11.35 1.20
CA SER A 27 17.25 11.85 2.56
C SER A 27 18.36 11.40 3.52
N ASP A 28 18.86 10.17 3.34
CA ASP A 28 19.87 9.54 4.18
C ASP A 28 21.20 9.45 3.43
N THR A 29 22.17 10.23 3.91
CA THR A 29 23.50 10.33 3.29
C THR A 29 24.33 9.07 3.54
N GLU A 30 24.15 8.40 4.69
CA GLU A 30 24.90 7.18 5.02
C GLU A 30 24.43 6.01 4.17
N LEU A 31 23.11 5.86 4.00
CA LEU A 31 22.52 4.86 3.12
C LEU A 31 22.96 5.04 1.67
N CYS A 32 23.00 6.29 1.19
CA CYS A 32 23.45 6.62 -0.15
C CYS A 32 24.92 6.23 -0.38
N GLN A 33 25.80 6.55 0.58
CA GLN A 33 27.21 6.16 0.51
C GLN A 33 27.37 4.64 0.51
N LYS A 34 26.64 3.93 1.39
CA LYS A 34 26.68 2.47 1.47
C LYS A 34 26.22 1.80 0.17
N TYR A 35 25.13 2.28 -0.41
CA TYR A 35 24.63 1.82 -1.71
C TYR A 35 25.67 2.07 -2.83
N ASN A 36 26.23 3.27 -2.91
CA ASN A 36 27.25 3.60 -3.92
C ASN A 36 28.50 2.74 -3.80
N LEU A 37 29.00 2.51 -2.58
CA LEU A 37 30.13 1.60 -2.35
C LEU A 37 29.81 0.19 -2.83
N LYS A 38 28.60 -0.30 -2.58
CA LYS A 38 28.19 -1.65 -2.98
C LYS A 38 28.08 -1.80 -4.50
N VAL A 39 27.49 -0.81 -5.18
CA VAL A 39 27.44 -0.77 -6.65
C VAL A 39 28.86 -0.71 -7.22
N LYS A 40 29.72 0.13 -6.66
CA LYS A 40 31.12 0.25 -7.10
C LYS A 40 31.89 -1.06 -6.91
N ASN A 41 31.77 -1.71 -5.75
CA ASN A 41 32.41 -2.99 -5.49
C ASN A 41 31.91 -4.09 -6.44
N LYS A 42 30.60 -4.14 -6.74
CA LYS A 42 30.05 -5.09 -7.72
C LYS A 42 30.53 -4.80 -9.15
N PHE A 43 30.71 -3.52 -9.49
CA PHE A 43 31.19 -3.10 -10.80
C PHE A 43 32.70 -3.36 -10.99
N GLU A 44 33.52 -3.13 -9.97
CA GLU A 44 34.96 -3.44 -10.01
C GLU A 44 35.25 -4.95 -10.10
N ALA A 45 34.30 -5.80 -9.74
CA ALA A 45 34.38 -7.24 -9.89
C ALA A 45 34.03 -7.74 -11.31
N PHE A 46 33.65 -6.86 -12.24
CA PHE A 46 33.42 -7.24 -13.63
C PHE A 46 34.75 -7.52 -14.35
N GLU A 47 34.82 -8.65 -15.05
CA GLU A 47 35.89 -8.91 -16.02
C GLU A 47 35.67 -8.03 -17.28
N GLU A 48 36.72 -7.81 -18.07
CA GLU A 48 36.58 -7.12 -19.37
C GLU A 48 35.72 -7.95 -20.32
N ILE A 49 34.44 -7.60 -20.41
CA ILE A 49 33.47 -8.24 -21.30
C ILE A 49 33.49 -7.51 -22.64
N GLU A 50 33.76 -8.25 -23.73
CA GLU A 50 33.76 -7.70 -25.10
C GLU A 50 32.35 -7.42 -25.65
N GLU A 51 31.33 -8.13 -25.14
CA GLU A 51 29.95 -8.00 -25.60
C GLU A 51 29.15 -6.94 -24.83
N VAL A 52 28.69 -5.91 -25.55
CA VAL A 52 27.96 -4.76 -24.97
C VAL A 52 26.64 -5.16 -24.30
N GLU A 53 25.92 -6.15 -24.84
CA GLU A 53 24.64 -6.59 -24.28
C GLU A 53 24.83 -7.34 -22.95
N GLU A 54 25.86 -8.18 -22.86
CA GLU A 54 26.19 -8.89 -21.61
C GLU A 54 26.65 -7.89 -20.53
N LEU A 55 27.48 -6.92 -20.90
CA LEU A 55 27.90 -5.85 -20.00
C LEU A 55 26.71 -5.03 -19.48
N TRP A 56 25.74 -4.71 -20.35
CA TRP A 56 24.51 -4.03 -19.94
C TRP A 56 23.66 -4.89 -18.98
N GLN A 57 23.53 -6.18 -19.24
CA GLN A 57 22.79 -7.08 -18.37
C GLN A 57 23.43 -7.21 -16.99
N GLN A 58 24.76 -7.35 -16.92
CA GLN A 58 25.49 -7.42 -15.66
C GLN A 58 25.40 -6.10 -14.88
N LEU A 59 25.54 -4.97 -15.56
CA LEU A 59 25.35 -3.65 -14.94
C LEU A 59 23.94 -3.53 -14.34
N LYS A 60 22.92 -3.90 -15.10
CA LYS A 60 21.54 -3.88 -14.62
C LYS A 60 21.35 -4.77 -13.39
N ILE A 61 21.87 -6.00 -13.41
CA ILE A 61 21.79 -6.95 -12.30
C ILE A 61 22.46 -6.37 -11.06
N SER A 62 23.70 -5.90 -11.19
CA SER A 62 24.46 -5.33 -10.05
C SER A 62 23.73 -4.17 -9.38
N ILE A 63 23.17 -3.25 -10.17
CA ILE A 63 22.37 -2.12 -9.68
C ILE A 63 21.13 -2.64 -8.96
N THR A 64 20.38 -3.56 -9.57
CA THR A 64 19.14 -4.08 -8.97
C THR A 64 19.39 -4.85 -7.69
N GLU A 65 20.41 -5.69 -7.63
CA GLU A 65 20.73 -6.46 -6.42
C GLU A 65 21.28 -5.57 -5.30
N ALA A 66 22.17 -4.62 -5.63
CA ALA A 66 22.65 -3.66 -4.64
C ALA A 66 21.48 -2.83 -4.07
N ALA A 67 20.51 -2.50 -4.92
CA ALA A 67 19.31 -1.79 -4.50
C ALA A 67 18.41 -2.66 -3.61
N GLU A 68 18.22 -3.94 -3.94
CA GLU A 68 17.43 -4.88 -3.13
C GLU A 68 18.06 -5.19 -1.77
N GLU A 69 19.41 -5.21 -1.69
CA GLU A 69 20.13 -5.51 -0.46
C GLU A 69 20.21 -4.32 0.50
N GLU A 70 20.38 -3.10 -0.01
CA GLU A 70 20.61 -1.91 0.83
C GLU A 70 19.37 -1.05 1.01
N ILE A 71 18.52 -0.91 -0.02
CA ILE A 71 17.39 0.01 0.05
C ILE A 71 16.22 -0.72 0.71
N PRO A 72 15.69 -0.20 1.83
CA PRO A 72 14.55 -0.83 2.47
C PRO A 72 13.30 -0.70 1.59
N THR A 73 12.44 -1.70 1.69
CA THR A 73 11.17 -1.71 0.96
C THR A 73 10.23 -0.62 1.47
N LYS A 74 9.47 0.00 0.56
CA LYS A 74 8.52 1.05 0.89
C LYS A 74 7.39 0.46 1.71
N GLU A 75 7.17 1.06 2.88
CA GLU A 75 6.10 0.66 3.78
C GLU A 75 4.73 0.76 3.11
N ARG A 76 3.86 -0.15 3.51
CA ARG A 76 2.48 -0.18 3.03
C ARG A 76 1.71 0.96 3.67
N LYS A 77 1.49 2.04 2.91
CA LYS A 77 0.55 3.08 3.32
C LYS A 77 -0.86 2.52 3.35
N THR A 78 -1.47 2.47 4.53
CA THR A 78 -2.89 2.13 4.68
C THR A 78 -3.72 3.26 4.07
N LYS A 79 -4.69 2.91 3.22
CA LYS A 79 -5.62 3.92 2.68
C LYS A 79 -6.60 4.41 3.74
N GLN A 80 -6.82 3.59 4.77
CA GLN A 80 -7.78 3.84 5.83
C GLN A 80 -7.05 4.06 7.15
N LYS A 81 -7.33 5.19 7.80
CA LYS A 81 -6.71 5.61 9.07
C LYS A 81 -6.98 4.64 10.23
N TRP A 82 -8.08 3.88 10.16
CA TRP A 82 -8.49 2.91 11.18
C TRP A 82 -7.89 1.52 10.98
N MET A 83 -7.18 1.26 9.88
CA MET A 83 -6.68 -0.08 9.58
C MET A 83 -5.32 -0.30 10.24
N THR A 84 -5.27 -1.25 11.16
CA THR A 84 -4.05 -1.66 11.87
C THR A 84 -3.21 -2.66 11.06
N GLU A 85 -1.93 -2.78 11.41
CA GLU A 85 -1.00 -3.72 10.76
C GLU A 85 -1.45 -5.19 10.91
N ASP A 86 -2.02 -5.54 12.07
CA ASP A 86 -2.61 -6.86 12.31
C ASP A 86 -3.70 -7.22 11.28
N ILE A 87 -4.57 -6.25 10.95
CA ILE A 87 -5.63 -6.45 9.96
C ILE A 87 -5.02 -6.67 8.57
N LEU A 88 -3.96 -5.92 8.23
CA LEU A 88 -3.26 -6.10 6.95
C LEU A 88 -2.62 -7.48 6.85
N ASN A 89 -2.01 -7.96 7.93
CA ASN A 89 -1.41 -9.29 8.01
C ASN A 89 -2.49 -10.38 7.84
N LEU A 90 -3.65 -10.25 8.46
CA LEU A 90 -4.79 -11.16 8.28
C LEU A 90 -5.33 -11.12 6.84
N VAL A 91 -5.41 -9.95 6.22
CA VAL A 91 -5.81 -9.80 4.81
C VAL A 91 -4.83 -10.53 3.88
N ASP A 92 -3.53 -10.49 4.17
CA ASP A 92 -2.53 -11.22 3.41
C ASP A 92 -2.62 -12.73 3.61
N LYS A 93 -2.85 -13.20 4.85
CA LYS A 93 -3.14 -14.61 5.12
C LYS A 93 -4.37 -15.08 4.30
N ARG A 94 -5.44 -14.28 4.27
CA ARG A 94 -6.63 -14.54 3.43
C ARG A 94 -6.30 -14.64 1.94
N ARG A 95 -5.38 -13.80 1.43
CA ARG A 95 -4.93 -13.86 0.03
C ARG A 95 -4.17 -15.15 -0.26
N LYS A 96 -3.37 -15.64 0.69
CA LYS A 96 -2.59 -16.88 0.57
C LYS A 96 -3.48 -18.13 0.66
N ALA A 97 -4.48 -18.13 1.53
CA ALA A 97 -5.45 -19.23 1.73
C ALA A 97 -6.44 -19.43 0.56
N LYS A 98 -6.29 -18.72 -0.57
CA LYS A 98 -7.08 -18.97 -1.78
C LYS A 98 -6.72 -20.34 -2.38
N GLY A 99 -7.49 -21.35 -1.98
CA GLY A 99 -7.35 -22.74 -2.41
C GLY A 99 -7.98 -23.72 -1.42
N GLU A 100 -7.90 -23.40 -0.12
CA GLU A 100 -8.48 -24.17 0.98
C GLU A 100 -9.74 -23.46 1.49
N GLN A 101 -10.93 -24.02 1.23
CA GLN A 101 -12.18 -23.31 1.45
C GLN A 101 -12.46 -23.04 2.93
N GLU A 102 -12.24 -24.02 3.80
CA GLU A 102 -12.51 -23.89 5.24
C GLU A 102 -11.58 -22.87 5.90
N GLU A 103 -10.28 -22.93 5.59
CA GLU A 103 -9.28 -21.98 6.09
C GLU A 103 -9.58 -20.57 5.58
N TYR A 104 -9.92 -20.42 4.30
CA TYR A 104 -10.31 -19.14 3.73
C TYR A 104 -11.53 -18.53 4.43
N GLU A 105 -12.59 -19.32 4.66
CA GLU A 105 -13.81 -18.85 5.30
C GLU A 105 -13.60 -18.46 6.77
N SER A 106 -12.75 -19.20 7.48
CA SER A 106 -12.34 -18.87 8.85
C SER A 106 -11.61 -17.52 8.90
N ILE A 107 -10.54 -17.38 8.11
CA ILE A 107 -9.75 -16.14 8.06
C ILE A 107 -10.60 -14.97 7.56
N HIS A 108 -11.51 -15.20 6.61
CA HIS A 108 -12.39 -14.15 6.09
C HIS A 108 -13.37 -13.63 7.14
N ARG A 109 -13.93 -14.50 7.98
CA ARG A 109 -14.78 -14.10 9.12
C ARG A 109 -13.98 -13.29 10.13
N GLU A 110 -12.77 -13.73 10.45
CA GLU A 110 -11.89 -13.02 11.37
C GLU A 110 -11.51 -11.63 10.86
N VAL A 111 -11.11 -11.52 9.58
CA VAL A 111 -10.82 -10.23 8.93
C VAL A 111 -12.02 -9.30 9.02
N ARG A 112 -13.24 -9.77 8.74
CA ARG A 112 -14.45 -8.93 8.84
C ARG A 112 -14.67 -8.43 10.26
N ARG A 113 -14.56 -9.32 11.26
CA ARG A 113 -14.72 -8.96 12.67
C ARG A 113 -13.72 -7.90 13.10
N LYS A 114 -12.43 -8.13 12.83
CA LYS A 114 -11.34 -7.19 13.19
C LYS A 114 -11.49 -5.84 12.47
N CYS A 115 -11.88 -5.84 11.20
CA CYS A 115 -12.17 -4.60 10.47
C CYS A 115 -13.33 -3.82 11.10
N GLN A 116 -14.41 -4.51 11.51
CA GLN A 116 -15.55 -3.86 12.14
C GLN A 116 -15.16 -3.25 13.49
N GLU A 117 -14.50 -4.03 14.36
CA GLU A 117 -14.03 -3.58 15.67
C GLU A 117 -13.09 -2.37 15.56
N ALA A 118 -12.10 -2.43 14.67
CA ALA A 118 -11.16 -1.33 14.49
C ALA A 118 -11.83 -0.07 13.94
N LYS A 119 -12.77 -0.24 13.00
CA LYS A 119 -13.53 0.88 12.43
C LYS A 119 -14.45 1.52 13.47
N GLU A 120 -15.16 0.71 14.27
CA GLU A 120 -16.01 1.20 15.35
C GLU A 120 -15.20 1.89 16.44
N ALA A 121 -14.09 1.31 16.89
CA ALA A 121 -13.20 1.93 17.86
C ALA A 121 -12.69 3.30 17.38
N TRP A 122 -12.27 3.38 16.11
CA TRP A 122 -11.83 4.64 15.51
C TRP A 122 -12.96 5.67 15.42
N LEU A 123 -14.16 5.27 14.99
CA LEU A 123 -15.32 6.16 14.92
C LEU A 123 -15.72 6.66 16.31
N ASN A 124 -15.73 5.77 17.31
CA ASN A 124 -16.07 6.13 18.69
C ASN A 124 -15.07 7.13 19.28
N GLU A 125 -13.77 6.94 19.02
CA GLU A 125 -12.75 7.90 19.46
C GLU A 125 -12.94 9.25 18.78
N LYS A 126 -13.25 9.26 17.48
CA LYS A 126 -13.54 10.49 16.74
C LYS A 126 -14.81 11.20 17.20
N CYS A 127 -15.86 10.47 17.58
CA CYS A 127 -17.04 11.06 18.22
C CYS A 127 -16.66 11.71 19.56
N ARG A 128 -15.87 11.04 20.40
CA ARG A 128 -15.40 11.60 21.68
C ARG A 128 -14.57 12.86 21.49
N GLU A 129 -13.68 12.89 20.50
CA GLU A 129 -12.92 14.10 20.16
C GLU A 129 -13.87 15.26 19.78
N ILE A 130 -14.86 15.00 18.92
CA ILE A 130 -15.87 15.97 18.48
C ILE A 130 -16.67 16.52 19.67
N ASP A 131 -17.14 15.64 20.55
CA ASP A 131 -17.93 16.03 21.74
C ASP A 131 -17.11 16.92 22.70
N LYS A 132 -15.80 16.68 22.83
CA LYS A 132 -14.90 17.55 23.62
C LYS A 132 -14.80 18.95 23.01
N PHE A 133 -14.65 19.04 21.70
CA PHE A 133 -14.52 20.32 21.00
C PHE A 133 -15.84 21.10 20.89
N GLN A 134 -16.99 20.43 21.02
CA GLN A 134 -18.31 21.07 21.01
C GLN A 134 -18.41 22.23 22.02
N ARG A 135 -17.78 22.10 23.19
CA ARG A 135 -17.83 23.11 24.27
C ARG A 135 -16.70 24.14 24.21
N GLN A 136 -15.56 23.80 23.64
CA GLN A 136 -14.33 24.59 23.73
C GLN A 136 -14.00 25.34 22.43
N ALA A 137 -14.28 24.73 21.27
CA ALA A 137 -13.86 25.26 19.98
C ALA A 137 -14.78 24.72 18.85
N PRO A 138 -15.90 25.39 18.57
CA PRO A 138 -16.88 24.93 17.58
C PRO A 138 -16.29 24.86 16.16
N ASN A 139 -15.39 25.79 15.80
CA ASN A 139 -14.72 25.78 14.49
C ASN A 139 -13.87 24.53 14.24
N THR A 140 -13.15 24.03 15.25
CA THR A 140 -12.39 22.76 15.13
C THR A 140 -13.31 21.54 15.10
N MET A 141 -14.45 21.59 15.80
CA MET A 141 -15.48 20.55 15.73
C MET A 141 -16.03 20.42 14.29
N TYR A 142 -16.41 21.53 13.66
CA TYR A 142 -16.90 21.51 12.26
C TYR A 142 -15.85 20.96 11.28
N ARG A 143 -14.57 21.31 11.45
CA ARG A 143 -13.47 20.78 10.62
C ARG A 143 -13.30 19.27 10.79
N ASN A 144 -13.37 18.75 12.02
CA ASN A 144 -13.29 17.32 12.28
C ASN A 144 -14.46 16.56 11.66
N VAL A 145 -15.68 17.11 11.74
CA VAL A 145 -16.87 16.54 11.08
C VAL A 145 -16.70 16.50 9.56
N GLU A 146 -16.19 17.59 8.96
CA GLU A 146 -15.92 17.65 7.52
C GLU A 146 -14.85 16.63 7.10
N GLU A 147 -13.81 16.44 7.91
CA GLU A 147 -12.77 15.44 7.66
C GLU A 147 -13.32 14.00 7.69
N LEU A 148 -14.21 13.69 8.65
CA LEU A 148 -14.84 12.37 8.78
C LEU A 148 -15.82 12.06 7.64
N MET A 149 -16.66 13.03 7.28
CA MET A 149 -17.68 12.88 6.25
C MET A 149 -17.08 12.96 4.84
N GLY A 150 -15.88 13.53 4.71
CA GLY A 150 -15.28 13.91 3.45
C GLY A 150 -15.97 15.12 2.82
N LYS A 151 -15.25 15.82 1.94
CA LYS A 151 -15.84 16.91 1.16
C LYS A 151 -16.92 16.34 0.24
N LYS A 152 -18.19 16.68 0.51
CA LYS A 152 -19.26 16.45 -0.47
C LYS A 152 -18.91 17.26 -1.72
N LYS A 153 -18.78 16.60 -2.87
CA LYS A 153 -18.70 17.32 -4.14
C LYS A 153 -20.01 18.10 -4.28
N ALA A 154 -19.92 19.43 -4.32
CA ALA A 154 -21.08 20.23 -4.70
C ALA A 154 -21.50 19.76 -6.09
N SER A 155 -22.75 19.31 -6.23
CA SER A 155 -23.34 19.18 -7.56
C SER A 155 -23.29 20.56 -8.18
N SER A 156 -22.56 20.73 -9.28
CA SER A 156 -22.66 21.93 -10.09
C SER A 156 -24.03 21.93 -10.74
N ALA A 157 -25.07 22.23 -9.97
CA ALA A 157 -26.34 22.66 -10.51
C ALA A 157 -26.05 24.00 -11.19
N GLY A 158 -25.74 23.95 -12.48
CA GLY A 158 -25.57 25.13 -13.30
C GLY A 158 -26.85 25.94 -13.20
N CYS A 159 -26.78 27.07 -12.51
CA CYS A 159 -27.82 28.07 -12.55
C CYS A 159 -27.86 28.60 -13.98
N LEU A 160 -28.84 28.16 -14.78
CA LEU A 160 -29.16 28.76 -16.06
C LEU A 160 -29.69 30.17 -15.77
N LYS A 161 -28.80 31.17 -15.73
CA LYS A 161 -29.21 32.57 -15.74
C LYS A 161 -29.91 32.85 -17.07
N ALA A 162 -31.20 33.17 -17.00
CA ALA A 162 -31.93 33.70 -18.15
C ALA A 162 -31.23 35.00 -18.60
N LYS A 163 -30.83 35.03 -19.87
CA LYS A 163 -30.32 36.23 -20.53
C LYS A 163 -31.53 37.12 -20.84
N ASN A 164 -31.53 38.33 -20.28
CA ASN A 164 -32.41 39.41 -20.74
C ASN A 164 -32.08 39.77 -22.20
#